data_AF-A0AAV4V1D2-F1
#
_entry.id   AF-A0AAV4V1D2-F1
#
_cell.length_a   1.000
_cell.length_b   1.000
_cell.length_c   1.000
_cell.angle_alpha   90.00
_cell.angle_beta   90.00
_cell.angle_gamma   90.00
#
_symmetry.space_group_name_H-M   'P 1'
#
loop_
_entity.id
_entity.type
_entity.pdbx_description
1 polymer ?
#
loop_
_entity_poly.entity_id
_entity_poly.type
_entity_poly.pdbx_seq_one_letter_code
_entity_poly.pdbx_strand_id
1 'polypeptide(L)'
;MRGGGRGPGGRGVRGGRGGGFDGRRPTPPDVRAGRHPQQDHPHPPPYSSFFIFSPTNCFRVFCHRVINHSLFGNIVLACILISSAMLAAEDPLSSDTPRNKILNKFDMFFLHLFSHNGAISVVKILRVLRVLRPLRAINRAKGLKHVVQCVIVAVKTIGNIMLVTFLLNFMFGVIGVQLFKGKFFSCTDDSKLFEKDCKGQHIIYQGGDITKPTIEERKWDRYKFNFDDVAKAMLTLFTVSTFEGWPQ
;
A
#
# COMPACT_ATOMS: atom_id res chain seq x y z
N MET A 1 -19.16 71.27 -9.26
CA MET A 1 -18.43 71.82 -8.10
C MET A 1 -18.07 70.69 -7.17
N ARG A 2 -16.75 70.51 -6.94
CA ARG A 2 -16.13 69.50 -6.07
C ARG A 2 -16.37 69.81 -4.59
N GLY A 3 -16.33 68.78 -3.74
CA GLY A 3 -16.02 68.97 -2.32
C GLY A 3 -16.22 67.71 -1.48
N GLY A 4 -15.17 66.90 -1.32
CA GLY A 4 -15.07 65.86 -0.28
C GLY A 4 -14.15 66.29 0.86
N GLY A 5 -14.32 65.68 2.04
CA GLY A 5 -13.43 65.83 3.20
C GLY A 5 -14.10 65.26 4.47
N ARG A 6 -13.67 64.10 4.96
CA ARG A 6 -12.69 63.87 6.05
C ARG A 6 -13.16 64.37 7.43
N GLY A 7 -13.31 63.45 8.37
CA GLY A 7 -13.30 63.72 9.82
C GLY A 7 -12.17 62.94 10.51
N PRO A 8 -11.23 63.61 11.19
CA PRO A 8 -10.23 62.97 12.04
C PRO A 8 -10.41 63.28 13.53
N GLY A 9 -9.74 62.48 14.38
CA GLY A 9 -8.83 63.03 15.40
C GLY A 9 -9.39 63.31 16.78
N GLY A 10 -8.96 62.50 17.76
CA GLY A 10 -9.31 62.62 19.18
C GLY A 10 -8.59 63.72 19.99
N ARG A 11 -8.95 63.76 21.28
CA ARG A 11 -8.29 64.25 22.53
C ARG A 11 -9.45 64.55 23.50
N GLY A 12 -9.60 64.06 24.73
CA GLY A 12 -8.66 63.59 25.75
C GLY A 12 -8.80 64.52 26.97
N VAL A 13 -9.56 64.17 28.02
CA VAL A 13 -9.50 64.80 29.36
C VAL A 13 -9.88 63.78 30.45
N ARG A 14 -9.11 63.85 31.56
CA ARG A 14 -9.09 63.02 32.77
C ARG A 14 -10.23 63.33 33.75
N GLY A 15 -10.64 62.29 34.51
CA GLY A 15 -10.56 62.30 35.97
C GLY A 15 -11.83 62.61 36.79
N GLY A 16 -12.29 61.61 37.56
CA GLY A 16 -13.24 61.79 38.67
C GLY A 16 -13.39 60.48 39.47
N ARG A 17 -13.05 60.52 40.77
CA ARG A 17 -12.90 59.39 41.71
C ARG A 17 -14.21 59.01 42.43
N GLY A 18 -14.24 57.78 42.94
CA GLY A 18 -15.08 57.30 44.07
C GLY A 18 -16.10 56.26 43.60
N GLY A 19 -16.26 55.05 44.15
CA GLY A 19 -15.77 54.41 45.37
C GLY A 19 -16.94 53.62 45.97
N GLY A 20 -16.87 52.28 46.01
CA GLY A 20 -17.75 51.44 46.84
C GLY A 20 -18.31 50.15 46.19
N PHE A 21 -17.85 48.99 46.71
CA PHE A 21 -18.50 47.68 46.97
C PHE A 21 -19.64 47.21 46.02
N ASP A 22 -19.67 45.98 45.47
CA ASP A 22 -19.55 44.67 46.13
C ASP A 22 -19.48 43.54 45.06
N GLY A 23 -18.95 42.35 45.37
CA GLY A 23 -19.14 41.16 44.49
C GLY A 23 -17.99 40.16 44.31
N ARG A 24 -17.70 39.38 45.37
CA ARG A 24 -17.03 38.05 45.44
C ARG A 24 -16.48 37.37 44.15
N ARG A 25 -15.20 36.97 44.17
CA ARG A 25 -14.75 35.55 44.35
C ARG A 25 -13.23 35.44 44.63
N PRO A 26 -12.79 34.41 45.40
CA PRO A 26 -11.44 34.29 45.94
C PRO A 26 -10.45 33.55 45.00
N THR A 27 -9.17 33.91 45.08
CA THR A 27 -8.02 33.11 44.60
C THR A 27 -7.65 32.07 45.67
N PRO A 28 -7.09 30.91 45.28
CA PRO A 28 -5.68 30.64 45.65
C PRO A 28 -4.97 29.66 44.68
N PRO A 29 -3.72 29.24 44.94
CA PRO A 29 -2.52 30.04 45.05
C PRO A 29 -1.46 29.61 44.00
N ASP A 30 -0.48 30.48 43.76
CA ASP A 30 0.74 30.16 43.01
C ASP A 30 1.62 29.19 43.83
N VAL A 31 1.90 28.00 43.28
CA VAL A 31 2.86 27.04 43.83
C VAL A 31 3.82 26.63 42.73
N ARG A 32 4.89 27.39 42.59
CA ARG A 32 6.10 26.99 41.88
C ARG A 32 7.09 26.40 42.88
N ALA A 33 7.20 25.07 42.94
CA ALA A 33 8.33 24.40 43.58
C ALA A 33 8.55 22.99 43.01
N GLY A 34 9.81 22.64 42.72
CA GLY A 34 10.26 21.24 42.85
C GLY A 34 10.37 20.39 41.59
N ARG A 35 11.54 20.49 40.96
CA ARG A 35 12.18 19.54 40.03
C ARG A 35 12.15 18.08 40.53
N HIS A 36 11.76 17.13 39.67
CA HIS A 36 12.52 15.90 39.34
C HIS A 36 11.95 15.26 38.05
N PRO A 37 12.77 15.02 37.00
CA PRO A 37 12.35 14.17 35.89
C PRO A 37 12.32 12.71 36.37
N GLN A 38 11.15 12.08 36.30
CA GLN A 38 10.99 10.64 36.52
C GLN A 38 11.87 9.90 35.49
N GLN A 39 13.03 9.43 35.93
CA GLN A 39 13.84 8.47 35.20
C GLN A 39 13.19 7.10 35.39
N ASP A 40 12.34 6.68 34.44
CA ASP A 40 11.92 5.28 34.36
C ASP A 40 13.10 4.44 33.87
N HIS A 41 13.78 3.81 34.82
CA HIS A 41 14.69 2.70 34.55
C HIS A 41 13.95 1.62 33.74
N PRO A 42 14.53 1.01 32.69
CA PRO A 42 13.85 -0.03 31.93
C PRO A 42 13.65 -1.29 32.79
N HIS A 43 12.48 -1.43 33.41
CA HIS A 43 12.02 -2.68 33.99
C HIS A 43 11.51 -3.58 32.85
N PRO A 44 12.09 -4.77 32.61
CA PRO A 44 11.59 -5.67 31.58
C PRO A 44 10.19 -6.20 31.98
N PRO A 45 9.22 -6.25 31.04
CA PRO A 45 7.86 -6.67 31.35
C PRO A 45 7.80 -8.17 31.73
N PRO A 46 6.90 -8.55 32.67
CA PRO A 46 6.81 -9.91 33.20
C PRO A 46 5.97 -10.79 32.28
N TYR A 47 6.49 -11.12 31.10
CA TYR A 47 5.88 -12.12 30.23
C TYR A 47 6.86 -13.24 29.91
N SER A 48 6.45 -14.46 30.25
CA SER A 48 7.13 -15.69 29.87
C SER A 48 6.79 -16.04 28.43
N SER A 49 7.77 -15.91 27.54
CA SER A 49 7.68 -16.44 26.18
C SER A 49 8.33 -17.82 26.16
N PHE A 50 7.52 -18.84 25.84
CA PHE A 50 7.89 -20.27 25.79
C PHE A 50 8.26 -20.91 27.13
N PHE A 51 7.41 -21.84 27.56
CA PHE A 51 7.35 -22.59 28.83
C PHE A 51 8.60 -23.44 29.21
N ILE A 52 9.82 -23.10 28.78
CA ILE A 52 11.04 -23.88 29.07
C ILE A 52 12.22 -23.05 29.64
N PHE A 53 12.20 -21.71 29.62
CA PHE A 53 13.35 -20.92 30.09
C PHE A 53 13.10 -20.13 31.38
N SER A 54 13.83 -20.52 32.44
CA SER A 54 13.87 -19.86 33.77
C SER A 54 14.37 -18.39 33.71
N PRO A 55 13.92 -17.47 34.59
CA PRO A 55 14.12 -16.02 34.46
C PRO A 55 15.55 -15.49 34.64
N THR A 56 16.54 -16.32 35.00
CA THR A 56 17.86 -15.89 35.48
C THR A 56 19.04 -16.21 34.55
N ASN A 57 18.82 -16.76 33.35
CA ASN A 57 19.94 -17.21 32.52
C ASN A 57 20.56 -16.06 31.68
N CYS A 58 21.90 -15.94 31.73
CA CYS A 58 22.70 -14.87 31.09
C CYS A 58 22.38 -14.69 29.59
N PHE A 59 22.06 -15.80 28.93
CA PHE A 59 21.67 -15.83 27.52
C PHE A 59 20.44 -14.95 27.21
N ARG A 60 19.44 -14.88 28.09
CA ARG A 60 18.23 -14.06 27.88
C ARG A 60 18.52 -12.58 28.03
N VAL A 61 19.36 -12.19 28.99
CA VAL A 61 19.78 -10.79 29.20
C VAL A 61 20.68 -10.34 28.06
N PHE A 62 21.54 -11.23 27.56
CA PHE A 62 22.35 -10.98 26.38
C PHE A 62 21.48 -10.81 25.12
N CYS A 63 20.54 -11.72 24.84
CA CYS A 63 19.59 -11.57 23.73
C CYS A 63 18.74 -10.30 23.86
N HIS A 64 18.25 -9.97 25.05
CA HIS A 64 17.52 -8.72 25.29
C HIS A 64 18.40 -7.48 25.09
N ARG A 65 19.66 -7.50 25.53
CA ARG A 65 20.63 -6.42 25.34
C ARG A 65 21.08 -6.27 23.88
N VAL A 66 21.18 -7.37 23.13
CA VAL A 66 21.52 -7.39 21.70
C VAL A 66 20.32 -6.93 20.85
N ILE A 67 19.10 -7.40 21.15
CA ILE A 67 17.87 -7.01 20.44
C ILE A 67 17.52 -5.54 20.71
N ASN A 68 17.72 -5.06 21.94
CA ASN A 68 17.44 -3.67 22.32
C ASN A 68 18.59 -2.70 22.00
N HIS A 69 19.66 -3.18 21.35
CA HIS A 69 20.75 -2.32 20.94
C HIS A 69 20.34 -1.50 19.71
N SER A 70 20.44 -0.17 19.78
CA SER A 70 20.10 0.74 18.67
C SER A 70 20.93 0.47 17.40
N LEU A 71 22.14 -0.10 17.54
CA LEU A 71 22.93 -0.58 16.39
C LEU A 71 22.34 -1.83 15.74
N PHE A 72 21.76 -2.78 16.48
CA PHE A 72 21.23 -4.01 15.90
C PHE A 72 20.05 -3.71 14.97
N GLY A 73 19.15 -2.82 15.41
CA GLY A 73 18.04 -2.34 14.58
C GLY A 73 18.50 -1.57 13.34
N ASN A 74 19.55 -0.75 13.46
CA ASN A 74 20.11 0.02 12.35
C ASN A 74 20.91 -0.86 11.35
N ILE A 75 21.63 -1.89 11.82
CA ILE A 75 22.35 -2.85 10.98
C ILE A 75 21.35 -3.71 10.20
N VAL A 76 20.32 -4.25 10.88
CA VAL A 76 19.25 -5.00 10.20
C VAL A 76 18.55 -4.11 9.16
N LEU A 77 18.26 -2.85 9.49
CA LEU A 77 17.67 -1.90 8.55
C LEU A 77 18.59 -1.56 7.37
N ALA A 78 19.90 -1.43 7.61
CA ALA A 78 20.89 -1.20 6.56
C ALA A 78 21.02 -2.41 5.63
N CYS A 79 21.14 -3.62 6.17
CA CYS A 79 21.16 -4.87 5.38
C CYS A 79 19.88 -5.00 4.54
N ILE A 80 18.73 -4.70 5.15
CA ILE A 80 17.44 -4.65 4.47
C ILE A 80 17.45 -3.64 3.30
N LEU A 81 17.88 -2.40 3.53
CA LEU A 81 17.89 -1.36 2.49
C LEU A 81 18.85 -1.72 1.35
N ILE A 82 20.02 -2.28 1.68
CA ILE A 82 21.02 -2.73 0.72
C ILE A 82 20.51 -3.91 -0.11
N SER A 83 19.83 -4.90 0.49
CA SER A 83 19.18 -5.99 -0.27
C SER A 83 18.06 -5.49 -1.18
N SER A 84 17.26 -4.51 -0.73
CA SER A 84 16.17 -3.93 -1.53
C SER A 84 16.69 -3.06 -2.68
N ALA A 85 17.77 -2.30 -2.47
CA ALA A 85 18.42 -1.53 -3.54
C ALA A 85 19.08 -2.44 -4.57
N MET A 86 19.67 -3.56 -4.14
CA MET A 86 20.21 -4.58 -5.03
C MET A 86 19.11 -5.23 -5.90
N LEU A 87 17.96 -5.61 -5.33
CA LEU A 87 16.82 -6.13 -6.10
C LEU A 87 16.26 -5.11 -7.10
N ALA A 88 16.25 -3.82 -6.76
CA ALA A 88 15.81 -2.77 -7.67
C ALA A 88 16.80 -2.52 -8.83
N ALA A 89 18.06 -2.97 -8.69
CA ALA A 89 19.09 -2.90 -9.73
C ALA A 89 19.12 -4.17 -10.61
N GLU A 90 18.19 -5.12 -10.44
CA GLU A 90 18.00 -6.24 -11.35
C GLU A 90 17.29 -5.77 -12.62
N ASP A 91 17.99 -5.88 -13.76
CA ASP A 91 17.39 -5.70 -15.07
C ASP A 91 16.59 -6.97 -15.44
N PRO A 92 15.26 -6.89 -15.65
CA PRO A 92 14.43 -8.07 -15.92
C PRO A 92 14.69 -8.69 -17.30
N LEU A 93 15.48 -8.03 -18.15
CA LEU A 93 15.69 -8.42 -19.56
C LEU A 93 16.92 -9.33 -19.78
N SER A 94 17.82 -9.48 -18.80
CA SER A 94 19.04 -10.32 -18.95
C SER A 94 19.38 -11.04 -17.66
N SER A 95 18.86 -12.26 -17.51
CA SER A 95 19.08 -13.11 -16.33
C SER A 95 20.51 -13.63 -16.19
N ASP A 96 21.31 -13.63 -17.28
CA ASP A 96 22.61 -14.31 -17.35
C ASP A 96 23.83 -13.39 -17.14
N THR A 97 23.60 -12.12 -16.81
CA THR A 97 24.69 -11.17 -16.56
C THR A 97 25.41 -11.52 -15.23
N PRO A 98 26.76 -11.44 -15.14
CA PRO A 98 27.51 -11.70 -13.90
C PRO A 98 27.03 -10.85 -12.71
N ARG A 99 26.50 -9.66 -12.97
CA ARG A 99 25.82 -8.79 -11.99
C ARG A 99 24.64 -9.50 -11.32
N ASN A 100 23.77 -10.15 -12.09
CA ASN A 100 22.58 -10.84 -11.58
C ASN A 100 22.95 -12.10 -10.77
N LYS A 101 24.04 -12.79 -11.15
CA LYS A 101 24.56 -13.94 -10.42
C LYS A 101 25.15 -13.56 -9.06
N ILE A 102 25.83 -12.42 -8.99
CA ILE A 102 26.36 -11.85 -7.75
C ILE A 102 25.21 -11.36 -6.86
N LEU A 103 24.22 -10.66 -7.43
CA LEU A 103 23.03 -10.19 -6.71
C LEU A 103 22.23 -11.33 -6.08
N ASN A 104 21.96 -12.40 -6.85
CA ASN A 104 21.26 -13.58 -6.33
C ASN A 104 22.07 -14.33 -5.27
N LYS A 105 23.41 -14.35 -5.37
CA LYS A 105 24.28 -14.93 -4.36
C LYS A 105 24.25 -14.14 -3.04
N PHE A 106 24.21 -12.80 -3.12
CA PHE A 106 24.06 -11.94 -1.95
C PHE A 106 22.66 -12.06 -1.32
N ASP A 107 21.58 -12.09 -2.11
CA ASP A 107 20.22 -12.31 -1.55
C ASP A 107 20.12 -13.65 -0.82
N MET A 108 20.66 -14.73 -1.40
CA MET A 108 20.70 -16.05 -0.75
C MET A 108 21.51 -16.05 0.54
N PHE A 109 22.63 -15.33 0.59
CA PHE A 109 23.42 -15.18 1.81
C PHE A 109 22.66 -14.41 2.91
N PHE A 110 22.03 -13.29 2.57
CA PHE A 110 21.18 -12.55 3.52
C PHE A 110 19.98 -13.38 3.97
N LEU A 111 19.36 -14.15 3.07
CA LEU A 111 18.26 -15.04 3.39
C LEU A 111 18.69 -16.11 4.41
N HIS A 112 19.86 -16.72 4.20
CA HIS A 112 20.41 -17.72 5.09
C HIS A 112 20.72 -17.16 6.48
N LEU A 113 21.27 -15.94 6.56
CA LEU A 113 21.50 -15.23 7.83
C LEU A 113 20.20 -14.95 8.61
N PHE A 114 19.09 -14.67 7.91
CA PHE A 114 17.79 -14.41 8.54
C PHE A 114 16.96 -15.69 8.80
N SER A 115 17.27 -16.82 8.15
CA SER A 115 16.43 -18.03 8.11
C SER A 115 16.99 -19.21 8.91
N HIS A 116 17.97 -19.00 9.78
CA HIS A 116 18.58 -20.06 10.61
C HIS A 116 17.58 -20.80 11.54
N ASN A 117 16.33 -20.36 11.64
CA ASN A 117 15.22 -21.14 12.20
C ASN A 117 14.24 -21.53 11.08
N GLY A 118 14.21 -22.83 10.76
CA GLY A 118 13.63 -23.38 9.53
C GLY A 118 12.12 -23.18 9.35
N ALA A 119 11.74 -22.54 8.25
CA ALA A 119 10.37 -22.59 7.69
C ALA A 119 10.35 -22.16 6.20
N ILE A 120 10.62 -23.10 5.29
CA ILE A 120 10.86 -22.82 3.85
C ILE A 120 9.64 -22.17 3.14
N SER A 121 8.40 -22.49 3.52
CA SER A 121 7.19 -21.87 2.93
C SER A 121 6.93 -20.44 3.44
N VAL A 122 7.21 -20.19 4.73
CA VAL A 122 7.06 -18.86 5.32
C VAL A 122 8.07 -17.88 4.72
N VAL A 123 9.24 -18.37 4.32
CA VAL A 123 10.30 -17.57 3.68
C VAL A 123 9.86 -16.94 2.35
N LYS A 124 9.04 -17.62 1.52
CA LYS A 124 8.51 -17.05 0.27
C LYS A 124 7.56 -15.89 0.52
N ILE A 125 6.64 -16.03 1.47
CA ILE A 125 5.73 -14.94 1.88
C ILE A 125 6.52 -13.81 2.54
N LEU A 126 7.51 -14.11 3.39
CA LEU A 126 8.37 -13.11 4.04
C LEU A 126 9.25 -12.36 3.04
N ARG A 127 9.59 -12.96 1.89
CA ARG A 127 10.23 -12.27 0.76
C ARG A 127 9.31 -11.23 0.14
N VAL A 128 8.04 -11.57 -0.11
CA VAL A 128 7.05 -10.60 -0.65
C VAL A 128 6.77 -9.49 0.38
N LEU A 129 6.60 -9.82 1.66
CA LEU A 129 6.36 -8.83 2.72
C LEU A 129 7.51 -7.85 2.92
N ARG A 130 8.73 -8.18 2.48
CA ARG A 130 9.85 -7.23 2.48
C ARG A 130 9.64 -6.09 1.47
N VAL A 131 8.80 -6.23 0.45
CA VAL A 131 8.41 -5.09 -0.40
C VAL A 131 7.72 -3.97 0.39
N LEU A 132 7.22 -4.25 1.60
CA LEU A 132 6.60 -3.28 2.52
C LEU A 132 7.62 -2.50 3.37
N ARG A 133 8.92 -2.75 3.24
CA ARG A 133 9.99 -1.99 3.91
C ARG A 133 9.91 -0.46 3.70
N PRO A 134 9.47 0.08 2.54
CA PRO A 134 9.20 1.50 2.38
C PRO A 134 8.17 2.03 3.39
N LEU A 135 7.19 1.24 3.82
CA LEU A 135 6.25 1.63 4.88
C LEU A 135 6.95 1.84 6.24
N ARG A 136 8.04 1.10 6.51
CA ARG A 136 8.90 1.34 7.68
C ARG A 136 9.71 2.63 7.55
N ALA A 137 10.11 3.01 6.33
CA ALA A 137 10.78 4.29 6.06
C ALA A 137 9.81 5.48 6.25
N ILE A 138 8.54 5.33 5.86
CA ILE A 138 7.45 6.29 6.16
C ILE A 138 7.35 6.54 7.66
N ASN A 139 7.42 5.49 8.49
CA ASN A 139 7.36 5.63 9.95
C ASN A 139 8.58 6.34 10.56
N ARG A 140 9.72 6.39 9.85
CA ARG A 140 10.95 7.08 10.28
C ARG A 140 10.98 8.55 9.84
N ALA A 141 10.40 8.88 8.69
CA ALA A 141 10.41 10.22 8.12
C ALA A 141 9.19 11.04 8.59
N LYS A 142 9.40 12.02 9.48
CA LYS A 142 8.33 12.86 10.08
C LYS A 142 7.46 13.58 9.03
N GLY A 143 8.02 14.00 7.89
CA GLY A 143 7.27 14.68 6.81
C GLY A 143 6.33 13.77 6.02
N LEU A 144 6.73 12.53 5.74
CA LEU A 144 5.94 11.60 4.92
C LEU A 144 4.71 11.07 5.66
N LYS A 145 4.77 11.02 7.00
CA LYS A 145 3.60 10.69 7.84
C LYS A 145 2.45 11.67 7.67
N HIS A 146 2.75 12.95 7.43
CA HIS A 146 1.72 13.97 7.24
C HIS A 146 0.96 13.74 5.92
N VAL A 147 1.68 13.44 4.85
CA VAL A 147 1.09 13.14 3.54
C VAL A 147 0.20 11.90 3.60
N VAL A 148 0.65 10.83 4.25
CA VAL A 148 -0.14 9.59 4.40
C VAL A 148 -1.41 9.83 5.22
N GLN A 149 -1.36 10.66 6.25
CA GLN A 149 -2.56 11.05 7.01
C GLN A 149 -3.57 11.80 6.14
N CYS A 150 -3.12 12.72 5.29
CA CYS A 150 -4.00 13.40 4.33
C CYS A 150 -4.69 12.40 3.38
N VAL A 151 -3.94 11.41 2.87
CA VAL A 151 -4.49 10.36 2.02
C VAL A 151 -5.54 9.52 2.76
N ILE A 152 -5.26 9.09 4.00
CA ILE A 152 -6.21 8.29 4.79
C ILE A 152 -7.51 9.05 5.06
N VAL A 153 -7.40 10.35 5.40
CA VAL A 153 -8.58 11.22 5.60
C VAL A 153 -9.40 11.35 4.31
N ALA A 154 -8.73 11.51 3.16
CA ALA A 154 -9.39 11.57 1.86
C ALA A 154 -10.06 10.23 1.47
N VAL A 155 -9.45 9.08 1.77
CA VAL A 155 -10.05 7.77 1.46
C VAL A 155 -11.37 7.57 2.20
N LYS A 156 -11.49 8.05 3.44
CA LYS A 156 -12.72 7.93 4.23
C LYS A 156 -13.90 8.68 3.60
N THR A 157 -13.66 9.82 2.96
CA THR A 157 -14.72 10.57 2.27
C THR A 157 -15.10 9.95 0.94
N ILE A 158 -14.13 9.38 0.21
CA ILE A 158 -14.34 8.72 -1.09
C ILE A 158 -15.07 7.38 -0.95
N GLY A 159 -14.95 6.72 0.22
CA GLY A 159 -15.55 5.40 0.47
C GLY A 159 -17.06 5.32 0.19
N ASN A 160 -17.82 6.37 0.50
CA ASN A 160 -19.27 6.40 0.22
C ASN A 160 -19.57 6.33 -1.28
N ILE A 161 -18.83 7.09 -2.09
CA ILE A 161 -19.00 7.11 -3.54
C ILE A 161 -18.58 5.76 -4.12
N MET A 162 -17.46 5.20 -3.66
CA MET A 162 -16.98 3.88 -4.10
C MET A 162 -17.98 2.77 -3.79
N LEU A 163 -18.64 2.82 -2.62
CA LEU A 163 -19.67 1.85 -2.26
C LEU A 163 -20.87 1.91 -3.21
N VAL A 164 -21.39 3.11 -3.49
CA VAL A 164 -22.52 3.28 -4.42
C VAL A 164 -22.15 2.79 -5.82
N THR A 165 -20.96 3.17 -6.32
CA THR A 165 -20.47 2.73 -7.63
C THR A 165 -20.27 1.21 -7.68
N PHE A 166 -19.78 0.59 -6.60
CA PHE A 166 -19.63 -0.87 -6.53
C PHE A 166 -20.98 -1.59 -6.56
N LEU A 167 -21.97 -1.12 -5.80
CA LEU A 167 -23.32 -1.70 -5.81
C LEU A 167 -23.99 -1.59 -7.18
N LEU A 168 -23.85 -0.44 -7.85
CA LEU A 168 -24.37 -0.24 -9.19
C LEU A 168 -23.71 -1.20 -10.20
N ASN A 169 -22.37 -1.31 -10.17
CA ASN A 169 -21.65 -2.28 -11.01
C ASN A 169 -22.07 -3.72 -10.70
N PHE A 170 -22.33 -4.06 -9.44
CA PHE A 170 -22.82 -5.38 -9.06
C PHE A 170 -24.19 -5.69 -9.67
N MET A 171 -25.13 -4.75 -9.63
CA MET A 171 -26.44 -4.91 -10.28
C MET A 171 -26.27 -5.14 -11.79
N PHE A 172 -25.48 -4.31 -12.48
CA PHE A 172 -25.20 -4.50 -13.90
C PHE A 172 -24.43 -5.80 -14.19
N GLY A 173 -23.57 -6.24 -13.27
CA GLY A 173 -22.83 -7.49 -13.39
C GLY A 173 -23.77 -8.69 -13.36
N VAL A 174 -24.70 -8.73 -12.41
CA VAL A 174 -25.74 -9.78 -12.34
C VAL A 174 -26.61 -9.76 -13.59
N ILE A 175 -27.07 -8.57 -14.02
CA ILE A 175 -27.85 -8.42 -15.26
C ILE A 175 -27.07 -8.92 -16.47
N GLY A 176 -25.79 -8.55 -16.58
CA GLY A 176 -24.91 -8.94 -17.68
C GLY A 176 -24.67 -10.44 -17.73
N VAL A 177 -24.52 -11.12 -16.59
CA VAL A 177 -24.42 -12.59 -16.55
C VAL A 177 -25.71 -13.22 -17.06
N GLN A 178 -26.88 -12.74 -16.64
CA GLN A 178 -28.15 -13.32 -17.09
C GLN A 178 -28.39 -13.15 -18.60
N LEU A 179 -27.89 -12.06 -19.19
CA LEU A 179 -28.06 -11.78 -20.62
C LEU A 179 -27.00 -12.44 -21.50
N PHE A 180 -25.75 -12.48 -21.04
CA PHE A 180 -24.60 -12.79 -21.90
C PHE A 180 -23.75 -13.98 -21.47
N LYS A 181 -24.20 -14.75 -20.46
CA LYS A 181 -23.53 -16.00 -20.08
C LYS A 181 -23.45 -16.96 -21.28
N GLY A 182 -22.25 -17.46 -21.54
CA GLY A 182 -22.00 -18.39 -22.63
C GLY A 182 -21.95 -17.76 -24.03
N LYS A 183 -22.07 -16.43 -24.15
CA LYS A 183 -22.13 -15.75 -25.46
C LYS A 183 -20.79 -15.27 -26.00
N PHE A 184 -19.81 -15.01 -25.13
CA PHE A 184 -18.51 -14.43 -25.49
C PHE A 184 -17.45 -15.48 -25.88
N PHE A 185 -17.86 -16.43 -26.71
CA PHE A 185 -16.95 -17.41 -27.31
C PHE A 185 -16.74 -17.07 -28.78
N SER A 186 -15.51 -17.25 -29.26
CA SER A 186 -15.19 -17.11 -30.68
C SER A 186 -14.20 -18.19 -31.11
N CYS A 187 -14.21 -18.47 -32.41
CA CYS A 187 -13.17 -19.27 -33.02
C CYS A 187 -11.95 -18.39 -33.31
N THR A 188 -10.75 -18.96 -33.31
CA THR A 188 -9.54 -18.26 -33.80
C THR A 188 -9.60 -17.92 -35.29
N ASP A 189 -10.54 -18.52 -36.04
CA ASP A 189 -10.81 -18.22 -37.46
C ASP A 189 -12.17 -17.52 -37.58
N ASP A 190 -12.17 -16.25 -37.99
CA ASP A 190 -13.36 -15.41 -38.17
C ASP A 190 -14.37 -15.99 -39.19
N SER A 191 -13.92 -16.90 -40.05
CA SER A 191 -14.77 -17.58 -41.03
C SER A 191 -15.74 -18.58 -40.39
N LYS A 192 -15.55 -18.93 -39.11
CA LYS A 192 -16.34 -19.94 -38.39
C LYS A 192 -17.09 -19.33 -37.22
N LEU A 193 -18.43 -19.32 -37.31
CA LEU A 193 -19.30 -18.73 -36.28
C LEU A 193 -19.71 -19.70 -35.17
N PHE A 194 -19.69 -21.02 -35.41
CA PHE A 194 -20.18 -22.01 -34.46
C PHE A 194 -19.05 -22.93 -33.98
N GLU A 195 -19.11 -23.34 -32.71
CA GLU A 195 -18.16 -24.26 -32.08
C GLU A 195 -17.96 -25.55 -32.87
N LYS A 196 -19.06 -26.14 -33.36
CA LYS A 196 -19.04 -27.38 -34.15
C LYS A 196 -18.20 -27.29 -35.43
N ASP A 197 -18.10 -26.08 -36.00
CA ASP A 197 -17.42 -25.79 -37.26
C ASP A 197 -15.98 -25.28 -37.03
N CYS A 198 -15.63 -24.93 -35.79
CA CYS A 198 -14.30 -24.50 -35.36
C CYS A 198 -13.36 -25.71 -35.15
N LYS A 199 -13.12 -26.48 -36.21
CA LYS A 199 -12.27 -27.68 -36.20
C LYS A 199 -11.24 -27.63 -37.33
N GLY A 200 -10.14 -28.36 -37.16
CA GLY A 200 -9.05 -28.44 -38.12
C GLY A 200 -8.13 -27.21 -38.09
N GLN A 201 -7.51 -26.88 -39.22
CA GLN A 201 -6.47 -25.86 -39.30
C GLN A 201 -6.92 -24.65 -40.14
N HIS A 202 -6.40 -23.48 -39.79
CA HIS A 202 -6.57 -22.21 -40.50
C HIS A 202 -5.19 -21.62 -40.86
N ILE A 203 -5.15 -20.78 -41.88
CA ILE A 203 -3.91 -20.15 -42.36
C ILE A 203 -3.93 -18.69 -41.93
N ILE A 204 -2.98 -18.32 -41.07
CA ILE A 204 -2.76 -16.93 -40.69
C ILE A 204 -1.61 -16.33 -41.51
N TYR A 205 -1.72 -15.04 -41.81
CA TYR A 205 -0.68 -14.27 -42.49
C TYR A 205 -0.04 -13.31 -41.47
N GLN A 206 1.18 -13.63 -41.04
CA GLN A 206 1.91 -12.83 -40.05
C GLN A 206 2.14 -11.41 -40.59
N GLY A 207 1.51 -10.41 -39.98
CA GLY A 207 1.62 -9.01 -40.40
C GLY A 207 0.93 -8.66 -41.72
N GLY A 208 -0.02 -9.49 -42.20
CA GLY A 208 -0.74 -9.27 -43.46
C GLY A 208 0.06 -9.60 -44.73
N ASP A 209 1.26 -10.15 -44.58
CA ASP A 209 2.11 -10.55 -45.72
C ASP A 209 1.65 -11.91 -46.27
N ILE A 210 1.05 -11.89 -47.46
CA ILE A 210 0.53 -13.08 -48.17
C ILE A 210 1.62 -14.11 -48.50
N THR A 211 2.90 -13.73 -48.45
CA THR A 211 4.02 -14.61 -48.83
C THR A 211 4.46 -15.56 -47.72
N LYS A 212 3.99 -15.37 -46.48
CA LYS A 212 4.36 -16.18 -45.30
C LYS A 212 3.14 -16.77 -44.60
N PRO A 213 2.45 -17.75 -45.22
CA PRO A 213 1.34 -18.44 -44.58
C PRO A 213 1.85 -19.30 -43.41
N THR A 214 1.27 -19.13 -42.23
CA THR A 214 1.50 -20.01 -41.08
C THR A 214 0.23 -20.80 -40.80
N ILE A 215 0.36 -22.12 -40.63
CA ILE A 215 -0.77 -23.00 -40.33
C ILE A 215 -0.93 -23.09 -38.82
N GLU A 216 -2.09 -22.70 -38.31
CA GLU A 216 -2.45 -22.82 -36.91
C GLU A 216 -3.71 -23.65 -36.73
N GLU A 217 -3.85 -24.27 -35.56
CA GLU A 217 -5.04 -25.06 -35.22
C GLU A 217 -6.18 -24.14 -34.79
N ARG A 218 -7.39 -24.41 -35.29
CA ARG A 218 -8.60 -23.69 -34.86
C ARG A 218 -8.91 -24.03 -33.41
N LYS A 219 -9.08 -23.01 -32.58
CA LYS A 219 -9.46 -23.15 -31.17
C LYS A 219 -10.71 -22.34 -30.90
N TRP A 220 -11.67 -22.96 -30.23
CA TRP A 220 -12.85 -22.29 -29.70
C TRP A 220 -12.50 -21.78 -28.31
N ASP A 221 -12.28 -20.48 -28.19
CA ASP A 221 -11.80 -19.87 -26.94
C ASP A 221 -12.72 -18.73 -26.48
N ARG A 222 -12.64 -18.44 -25.19
CA ARG A 222 -13.40 -17.38 -24.54
C ARG A 222 -12.62 -16.09 -24.53
N TYR A 223 -13.30 -14.96 -24.73
CA TYR A 223 -12.68 -13.66 -24.50
C TYR A 223 -12.26 -13.50 -23.03
N LYS A 224 -11.13 -12.82 -22.81
CA LYS A 224 -10.58 -12.53 -21.48
C LYS A 224 -11.57 -11.75 -20.60
N PHE A 225 -12.34 -10.85 -21.23
CA PHE A 225 -13.45 -10.12 -20.64
C PHE A 225 -14.76 -10.77 -21.09
N ASN A 226 -15.52 -11.32 -20.15
CA ASN A 226 -16.77 -12.04 -20.41
C ASN A 226 -17.71 -11.92 -19.20
N PHE A 227 -18.92 -12.46 -19.36
CA PHE A 227 -20.02 -12.43 -18.39
C PHE A 227 -20.48 -13.84 -17.98
N ASP A 228 -19.58 -14.82 -17.94
CA ASP A 228 -19.94 -16.18 -17.53
C ASP A 228 -20.19 -16.30 -16.01
N ASP A 229 -19.43 -15.52 -15.23
CA ASP A 229 -19.49 -15.44 -13.77
C ASP A 229 -19.61 -13.99 -13.31
N VAL A 230 -20.25 -13.75 -12.16
CA VAL A 230 -20.42 -12.39 -11.59
C VAL A 230 -19.07 -11.71 -11.35
N ALA A 231 -18.06 -12.44 -10.88
CA ALA A 231 -16.72 -11.87 -10.65
C ALA A 231 -16.04 -11.43 -11.95
N LYS A 232 -16.24 -12.17 -13.05
CA LYS A 232 -15.71 -11.82 -14.37
C LYS A 232 -16.48 -10.66 -14.99
N ALA A 233 -17.81 -10.63 -14.84
CA ALA A 233 -18.65 -9.51 -15.23
C ALA A 233 -18.25 -8.21 -14.52
N MET A 234 -17.96 -8.26 -13.21
CA MET A 234 -17.47 -7.11 -12.45
C MET A 234 -16.13 -6.59 -12.95
N LEU A 235 -15.19 -7.49 -13.30
CA LEU A 235 -13.91 -7.10 -13.89
C LEU A 235 -14.11 -6.42 -15.25
N THR A 236 -14.98 -7.00 -16.09
CA THR A 236 -15.31 -6.45 -17.41
C THR A 236 -15.95 -5.06 -17.29
N LEU A 237 -16.93 -4.89 -16.40
CA LEU A 237 -17.57 -3.59 -16.13
C LEU A 237 -16.60 -2.57 -15.56
N PHE A 238 -15.70 -2.98 -14.68
CA PHE A 238 -14.64 -2.11 -14.16
C PHE A 238 -13.75 -1.59 -15.31
N THR A 239 -13.27 -2.49 -16.17
CA THR A 239 -12.46 -2.13 -17.34
C THR A 239 -13.18 -1.16 -18.28
N VAL A 240 -14.45 -1.42 -18.59
CA VAL A 240 -15.29 -0.51 -19.41
C VAL A 240 -15.47 0.85 -18.72
N SER A 241 -15.68 0.87 -17.40
CA SER A 241 -15.82 2.13 -16.64
C SER A 241 -14.54 2.96 -16.59
N THR A 242 -13.37 2.33 -16.72
CA THR A 242 -12.08 3.01 -16.82
C THR A 242 -11.76 3.51 -18.23
N PHE A 243 -12.60 3.17 -19.23
CA PHE A 243 -12.38 3.45 -20.66
C PHE A 243 -11.06 2.87 -21.23
N GLU A 244 -10.42 1.97 -20.50
CA GLU A 244 -9.20 1.28 -20.93
C GLU A 244 -9.60 -0.04 -21.61
N GLY A 245 -9.27 -0.22 -22.88
CA GLY A 245 -9.60 -1.46 -23.61
C GLY A 245 -11.02 -1.54 -24.20
N TRP A 246 -11.76 -0.43 -24.24
CA TRP A 246 -12.99 -0.27 -25.02
C TRP A 246 -12.70 0.68 -26.21
N PRO A 247 -13.11 0.41 -27.46
CA PRO A 247 -13.88 -0.72 -27.99
C PRO A 247 -12.95 -1.80 -28.60
N GLN A 248 -12.70 -2.88 -27.87
CA GLN A 248 -12.00 -4.07 -28.38
C GLN A 248 -12.97 -5.18 -28.74
#